data_AF-A0AAD6SAU6-F1
#
_entry.id   AF-A0AAD6SAU6-F1
#
_cell.length_a   1.000
_cell.length_b   1.000
_cell.length_c   1.000
_cell.angle_alpha   90.00
_cell.angle_beta   90.00
_cell.angle_gamma   90.00
#
_symmetry.space_group_name_H-M   'P 1'
#
loop_
_entity.id
_entity.type
_entity.pdbx_description
1 polymer ?
#
loop_
_entity_poly.entity_id
_entity_poly.type
_entity_poly.pdbx_seq_one_letter_code
_entity_poly.pdbx_strand_id
1 'polypeptide(L)'
;AKKRPKAVGDWVARARNYTPTIASAEELGEQWWIWWTDINPDWRGEERPLGRDAGKPWKSMDYLGQNGFLNVLMVLKWWRDAMEESSPDWEDAVDDVIWVLQQMQRER
;
A
#
# COMPACT_ATOMS: atom_id res chain seq x y z
N ALA A 1 -3.71 10.49 4.40
CA ALA A 1 -4.43 9.24 4.70
C ALA A 1 -4.48 9.06 6.21
N LYS A 2 -5.68 8.95 6.78
CA LYS A 2 -5.88 8.90 8.25
C LYS A 2 -5.42 7.57 8.84
N LYS A 3 -5.22 6.54 8.01
CA LYS A 3 -4.87 5.17 8.42
C LYS A 3 -3.46 4.73 8.03
N ARG A 4 -2.57 5.66 7.65
CA ARG A 4 -1.18 5.35 7.27
C ARG A 4 -0.46 4.64 8.44
N PRO A 5 0.24 3.51 8.21
CA PRO A 5 0.99 2.82 9.25
C PRO A 5 2.00 3.75 9.93
N LYS A 6 2.09 3.68 11.26
CA LYS A 6 2.98 4.55 12.06
C LYS A 6 4.45 4.43 11.59
N ALA A 7 4.87 3.23 11.20
CA ALA A 7 6.19 2.95 10.64
C ALA A 7 6.57 3.90 9.49
N VAL A 8 5.62 4.25 8.63
CA VAL A 8 5.84 5.22 7.54
C VAL A 8 6.04 6.63 8.07
N GLY A 9 5.24 7.03 9.05
CA GLY A 9 5.37 8.35 9.70
C GLY A 9 6.75 8.53 10.32
N ASP A 10 7.20 7.52 11.08
CA ASP A 10 8.51 7.52 11.73
C ASP A 10 9.65 7.52 10.70
N TRP A 11 9.53 6.71 9.64
CA TRP A 11 10.52 6.65 8.56
C TRP A 11 10.66 7.98 7.83
N VAL A 12 9.54 8.60 7.46
CA VAL A 12 9.52 9.91 6.79
C VAL A 12 10.08 11.00 7.70
N ALA A 13 9.71 11.01 8.99
CA ALA A 13 10.24 11.97 9.97
C ALA A 13 11.76 11.87 10.17
N ARG A 14 12.34 10.69 9.95
CA ARG A 14 13.79 10.43 10.06
C ARG A 14 14.51 10.51 8.72
N ALA A 15 14.04 11.38 7.83
CA ALA A 15 14.60 11.59 6.49
C ALA A 15 14.76 10.30 5.67
N ARG A 16 13.92 9.29 5.92
CA ARG A 16 13.95 7.99 5.25
C ARG A 16 15.23 7.17 5.46
N ASN A 17 16.02 7.49 6.47
CA ASN A 17 17.34 6.88 6.73
C ASN A 17 17.33 5.79 7.81
N TYR A 18 16.16 5.27 8.18
CA TYR A 18 16.03 4.29 9.25
C TYR A 18 14.97 3.25 8.91
N THR A 19 15.29 1.97 9.04
CA THR A 19 14.29 0.90 8.87
C THR A 19 13.56 0.65 10.19
N PRO A 20 12.22 0.82 10.25
CA PRO A 20 11.43 0.52 11.45
C PRO A 20 11.56 -0.95 11.85
N THR A 21 11.64 -1.20 13.16
CA THR A 21 11.51 -2.56 13.69
C THR A 21 10.06 -3.00 13.58
N ILE A 22 9.81 -4.09 12.85
CA ILE A 22 8.48 -4.68 12.69
C ILE A 22 8.34 -5.79 13.72
N ALA A 23 7.35 -5.67 14.61
CA ALA A 23 7.09 -6.64 15.67
C ALA A 23 6.30 -7.86 15.17
N SER A 24 5.36 -7.63 14.23
CA SER A 24 4.52 -8.66 13.64
C SER A 24 4.27 -8.36 12.17
N ALA A 25 4.57 -9.33 11.31
CA ALA A 25 4.27 -9.26 9.89
C ALA A 25 2.76 -9.24 9.64
N GLU A 26 1.99 -10.00 10.43
CA GLU A 26 0.53 -10.08 10.35
C GLU A 26 -0.12 -8.72 10.65
N GLU A 27 0.24 -8.09 11.77
CA GLU A 27 -0.28 -6.78 12.14
C GLU A 27 0.07 -5.70 11.11
N LEU A 28 1.28 -5.78 10.53
CA LEU A 28 1.69 -4.86 9.49
C LEU A 28 0.89 -5.06 8.19
N GLY A 29 0.58 -6.31 7.83
CA GLY A 29 -0.27 -6.65 6.71
C GLY A 29 -1.70 -6.12 6.86
N GLU A 30 -2.30 -6.31 8.03
CA GLU A 30 -3.63 -5.75 8.33
C GLU A 30 -3.63 -4.22 8.23
N GLN A 31 -2.64 -3.56 8.85
CA GLN A 31 -2.49 -2.10 8.76
C GLN A 31 -2.27 -1.65 7.32
N TRP A 32 -1.50 -2.39 6.54
CA TRP A 32 -1.24 -2.08 5.13
C TRP A 32 -2.53 -2.12 4.33
N TRP A 33 -3.34 -3.17 4.46
CA TRP A 33 -4.58 -3.27 3.71
C TRP A 33 -5.63 -2.26 4.15
N ILE A 34 -5.78 -2.02 5.46
CA ILE A 34 -6.65 -0.95 5.98
C ILE A 34 -6.26 0.39 5.36
N TRP A 35 -4.96 0.64 5.28
CA TRP A 35 -4.44 1.84 4.64
C TRP A 35 -4.68 1.83 3.13
N TRP A 36 -4.33 0.74 2.44
CA TRP A 36 -4.46 0.57 0.99
C TRP A 36 -5.90 0.80 0.53
N THR A 37 -6.88 0.22 1.21
CA THR A 37 -8.30 0.44 0.95
C THR A 37 -8.71 1.90 1.16
N ASP A 38 -8.25 2.57 2.25
CA ASP A 38 -8.54 3.99 2.55
C ASP A 38 -8.00 4.96 1.49
N ILE A 39 -6.95 4.55 0.78
CA ILE A 39 -6.25 5.37 -0.20
C ILE A 39 -6.72 5.06 -1.63
N ASN A 40 -7.35 3.92 -1.86
CA ASN A 40 -7.92 3.60 -3.16
C ASN A 40 -9.21 4.39 -3.45
N PRO A 41 -9.59 4.54 -4.72
CA PRO A 41 -10.89 5.08 -5.08
C PRO A 41 -12.06 4.25 -4.52
N ASP A 42 -13.12 4.93 -4.09
CA ASP A 42 -14.35 4.31 -3.57
C ASP A 42 -14.93 3.25 -4.53
N TRP A 43 -14.74 3.41 -5.84
CA TRP A 43 -15.25 2.46 -6.83
C TRP A 43 -14.58 1.08 -6.75
N ARG A 44 -13.45 0.95 -6.07
CA ARG A 44 -12.79 -0.34 -5.80
C ARG A 44 -13.46 -1.10 -4.65
N GLY A 45 -14.32 -0.45 -3.86
CA GLY A 45 -14.95 -1.03 -2.68
C GLY A 45 -13.98 -1.23 -1.51
N GLU A 46 -14.47 -1.84 -0.44
CA GLU A 46 -13.69 -2.10 0.78
C GLU A 46 -13.40 -3.60 1.02
N GLU A 47 -14.09 -4.48 0.30
CA GLU A 47 -13.93 -5.93 0.39
C GLU A 47 -12.74 -6.41 -0.45
N ARG A 48 -12.00 -7.39 0.07
CA ARG A 48 -10.87 -8.01 -0.65
C ARG A 48 -11.36 -9.24 -1.42
N PRO A 49 -10.91 -9.46 -2.67
CA PRO A 49 -10.02 -8.60 -3.45
C PRO A 49 -10.73 -7.31 -3.92
N LEU A 50 -9.97 -6.21 -3.97
CA LEU A 50 -10.49 -4.91 -4.39
C LEU A 50 -10.93 -4.95 -5.87
N GLY A 51 -11.96 -4.18 -6.21
CA GLY A 51 -12.48 -4.07 -7.57
C GLY A 51 -11.43 -3.62 -8.58
N ARG A 52 -11.45 -4.24 -9.78
CA ARG A 52 -10.51 -4.00 -10.89
C ARG A 52 -11.18 -3.49 -12.17
N ASP A 53 -12.06 -2.50 -12.03
CA ASP A 53 -12.76 -1.88 -13.18
C ASP A 53 -11.85 -0.89 -13.92
N ALA A 54 -11.43 -1.24 -15.14
CA ALA A 54 -10.43 -0.53 -15.92
C ALA A 54 -10.93 0.76 -16.63
N GLY A 55 -12.15 1.23 -16.34
CA GLY A 55 -12.75 2.41 -17.01
C GLY A 55 -13.09 3.58 -16.09
N LYS A 56 -12.82 3.49 -14.78
CA LYS A 56 -13.18 4.52 -13.80
C LYS A 56 -11.97 5.39 -13.44
N PRO A 57 -12.16 6.71 -13.27
CA PRO A 57 -11.05 7.63 -13.06
C PRO A 57 -10.33 7.38 -11.73
N TRP A 58 -9.00 7.48 -11.76
CA TRP A 58 -8.11 7.35 -10.59
C TRP A 58 -7.95 8.64 -9.77
N LYS A 59 -8.75 9.68 -10.04
CA LYS A 59 -8.65 11.03 -9.44
C LYS A 59 -8.55 11.06 -7.90
N SER A 60 -9.03 10.05 -7.19
CA SER A 60 -8.91 10.00 -5.74
C SER A 60 -7.49 9.68 -5.25
N MET A 61 -6.60 9.06 -6.04
CA MET A 61 -5.23 8.74 -5.60
C MET A 61 -4.29 9.96 -5.60
N ASP A 62 -4.75 11.13 -6.01
CA ASP A 62 -3.95 12.38 -6.04
C ASP A 62 -3.43 12.81 -4.65
N TYR A 63 -4.04 12.38 -3.54
CA TYR A 63 -3.56 12.72 -2.18
C TYR A 63 -2.23 12.03 -1.83
N LEU A 64 -1.78 11.05 -2.61
CA LEU A 64 -0.50 10.38 -2.38
C LEU A 64 0.68 11.34 -2.57
N GLY A 65 0.49 12.42 -3.34
CA GLY A 65 1.56 13.36 -3.67
C GLY A 65 2.72 12.68 -4.39
N GLN A 66 3.85 13.38 -4.55
CA GLN A 66 4.99 12.88 -5.33
C GLN A 66 5.59 11.56 -4.81
N ASN A 67 5.43 11.26 -3.52
CA ASN A 67 6.08 10.12 -2.86
C ASN A 67 5.11 9.08 -2.26
N GLY A 68 3.81 9.16 -2.55
CA GLY A 68 2.87 8.32 -1.85
C GLY A 68 2.97 6.84 -2.22
N PHE A 69 3.23 6.51 -3.49
CA PHE A 69 3.49 5.12 -3.90
C PHE A 69 4.79 4.58 -3.30
N LEU A 70 5.83 5.40 -3.15
CA LEU A 70 7.04 4.98 -2.45
C LEU A 70 6.73 4.51 -1.03
N ASN A 71 5.86 5.23 -0.32
CA ASN A 71 5.46 4.81 1.03
C ASN A 71 4.70 3.46 1.01
N VAL A 72 3.84 3.22 0.02
CA VAL A 72 3.10 1.96 -0.14
C VAL A 72 4.07 0.80 -0.36
N LEU A 73 5.00 0.97 -1.29
CA LEU A 73 6.03 -0.03 -1.61
C LEU A 73 6.96 -0.32 -0.43
N MET A 74 7.30 0.70 0.36
CA MET A 74 8.16 0.51 1.52
C MET A 74 7.51 -0.33 2.62
N VAL A 75 6.20 -0.16 2.85
CA VAL A 75 5.50 -1.02 3.82
C VAL A 75 5.41 -2.45 3.31
N LEU A 76 5.14 -2.68 2.01
CA LEU A 76 5.19 -4.02 1.42
C LEU A 76 6.57 -4.67 1.57
N LYS A 77 7.63 -3.88 1.42
CA LYS A 77 9.00 -4.34 1.66
C LYS A 77 9.20 -4.73 3.12
N TRP A 78 8.83 -3.88 4.07
CA TRP A 78 8.98 -4.19 5.50
C TRP A 78 8.14 -5.39 5.94
N TRP A 79 6.95 -5.53 5.35
CA TRP A 79 6.11 -6.70 5.56
C TRP A 79 6.83 -7.95 5.07
N ARG A 80 7.36 -7.95 3.84
CA ARG A 80 8.14 -9.07 3.31
C ARG A 80 9.36 -9.41 4.17
N ASP A 81 10.11 -8.39 4.59
CA ASP A 81 11.33 -8.56 5.38
C ASP A 81 11.04 -9.12 6.78
N ALA A 82 9.81 -8.96 7.30
CA ALA A 82 9.38 -9.47 8.59
C ALA A 82 8.84 -10.91 8.54
N MET A 83 8.75 -11.52 7.35
CA MET A 83 8.21 -12.86 7.14
C MET A 83 9.33 -13.88 6.92
N GLU A 84 9.17 -15.09 7.46
CA GLU A 84 10.08 -16.21 7.16
C GLU A 84 9.79 -16.81 5.78
N GLU A 85 8.50 -16.98 5.47
CA GLU A 85 7.99 -17.48 4.20
C GLU A 85 6.99 -16.49 3.59
N SER A 86 6.82 -16.53 2.27
CA SER A 86 5.79 -15.73 1.58
C SER A 86 4.39 -16.12 2.06
N SER A 87 3.46 -15.17 2.10
CA SER A 87 2.06 -15.45 2.38
C SER A 87 1.20 -15.06 1.18
N PRO A 88 0.08 -15.78 0.93
CA PRO A 88 -0.87 -15.40 -0.11
C PRO A 88 -1.39 -13.96 0.04
N ASP A 89 -1.59 -13.50 1.28
CA ASP A 89 -2.09 -12.14 1.55
C ASP A 89 -1.08 -11.06 1.12
N TRP A 90 0.22 -11.31 1.29
CA TRP A 90 1.27 -10.41 0.80
C TRP A 90 1.36 -10.46 -0.73
N GLU A 91 1.22 -11.64 -1.34
CA GLU A 91 1.23 -11.80 -2.81
C GLU A 91 0.04 -11.08 -3.46
N ASP A 92 -1.15 -11.21 -2.89
CA ASP A 92 -2.36 -10.49 -3.32
C ASP A 92 -2.16 -8.96 -3.22
N ALA A 93 -1.53 -8.50 -2.14
CA ALA A 93 -1.21 -7.09 -1.97
C ALA A 93 -0.24 -6.56 -3.04
N VAL A 94 0.80 -7.36 -3.36
CA VAL A 94 1.77 -7.02 -4.42
C VAL A 94 1.12 -7.02 -5.80
N ASP A 95 0.32 -8.04 -6.12
CA ASP A 95 -0.40 -8.13 -7.39
C ASP A 95 -1.36 -6.94 -7.57
N ASP A 96 -2.05 -6.55 -6.49
CA ASP A 96 -2.95 -5.39 -6.54
C ASP A 96 -2.22 -4.08 -6.80
N VAL A 97 -1.09 -3.84 -6.13
CA VAL A 97 -0.26 -2.65 -6.39
C VAL A 97 0.28 -2.64 -7.83
N ILE A 98 0.73 -3.78 -8.34
CA ILE A 98 1.19 -3.89 -9.74
C ILE A 98 0.06 -3.53 -10.69
N TRP A 99 -1.13 -4.08 -10.47
CA TRP A 99 -2.30 -3.79 -11.30
C TRP A 99 -2.63 -2.28 -11.30
N VAL A 100 -2.65 -1.64 -10.13
CA VAL A 100 -2.90 -0.19 -10.02
C VAL A 100 -1.85 0.63 -10.77
N LEU A 101 -0.56 0.33 -10.57
CA LEU A 101 0.53 1.03 -11.25
C LEU A 101 0.43 0.91 -12.78
N GLN A 102 0.03 -0.26 -13.28
CA GLN A 102 -0.21 -0.48 -14.72
C GLN A 102 -1.39 0.34 -15.23
N GLN A 103 -2.50 0.45 -14.49
CA GLN A 103 -3.63 1.29 -14.91
C GLN A 103 -3.24 2.78 -14.92
N MET A 104 -2.58 3.26 -13.87
CA MET A 104 -2.17 4.67 -13.79
C MET A 104 -1.14 5.05 -14.86
N GLN A 105 -0.29 4.12 -15.29
CA GLN A 105 0.63 4.35 -16.42
C GLN A 105 -0.13 4.51 -17.74
N ARG A 106 -1.25 3.82 -17.94
CA ARG A 106 -2.06 3.90 -19.18
C ARG A 106 -2.88 5.18 -19.29
N GLU A 107 -3.17 5.84 -18.17
CA GLU A 107 -3.92 7.11 -18.14
C GLU A 107 -3.05 8.37 -18.29
N ARG A 108 -1.72 8.20 -18.37
CA ARG A 108 -0.76 9.30 -18.67
C ARG A 108 -0.58 9.50 -20.16
#